data_AF-A0A4R1ZR35-F1
#
_entry.id   AF-A0A4R1ZR35-F1
#
_cell.length_a   1.000
_cell.length_b   1.000
_cell.length_c   1.000
_cell.angle_alpha   90.00
_cell.angle_beta   90.00
_cell.angle_gamma   90.00
#
_symmetry.space_group_name_H-M   'P 1'
#
loop_
_entity.id
_entity.type
_entity.pdbx_description
1 polymer ?
#
loop_
_entity_poly.entity_id
_entity_poly.type
_entity_poly.pdbx_seq_one_letter_code
_entity_poly.pdbx_strand_id
1 'polypeptide(L)' 'MVLWWNRWTAFRTEAGSRADEIDRLHAYFKTNGLKSKVTLDGSLKRLHVRSNDEARAKELAASFDAEHS' A
#
# COMPACT_ATOMS: atom_id res chain seq x y z
N MET A 1 -24.38 -2.93 -14.06
CA MET A 1 -23.08 -2.45 -14.57
C MET A 1 -22.26 -1.95 -13.40
N VAL A 2 -21.15 -2.62 -13.08
CA VAL A 2 -20.35 -2.37 -11.88
C VAL A 2 -19.42 -1.16 -12.09
N LEU A 3 -19.74 -0.02 -11.47
CA LEU A 3 -18.87 1.16 -11.40
C LEU A 3 -17.77 0.99 -10.33
N TRP A 4 -16.82 0.05 -10.50
CA TRP A 4 -15.84 -0.26 -9.43
C TRP A 4 -14.37 0.02 -9.80
N TRP A 5 -14.06 0.93 -10.74
CA TRP A 5 -12.68 1.10 -11.24
C TRP A 5 -11.90 2.31 -10.69
N ASN A 6 -12.51 3.05 -9.74
CA ASN A 6 -11.87 4.19 -9.07
C ASN A 6 -11.83 4.06 -7.54
N ARG A 7 -12.12 2.87 -7.00
CA ARG A 7 -12.06 2.64 -5.55
C ARG A 7 -10.59 2.48 -5.14
N TRP A 8 -10.20 3.26 -4.15
CA TRP A 8 -8.93 3.08 -3.46
C TRP A 8 -9.19 2.05 -2.37
N THR A 9 -8.45 0.94 -2.39
CA THR A 9 -8.51 -0.11 -1.37
C THR A 9 -7.45 0.20 -0.31
N ALA A 10 -7.86 0.19 0.96
CA ALA A 10 -6.91 0.26 2.06
C ALA A 10 -6.13 -1.06 2.12
N PHE A 11 -4.83 -0.98 1.84
CA PHE A 11 -3.96 -2.15 1.73
C PHE A 11 -3.33 -2.50 3.08
N ARG A 12 -2.73 -1.50 3.74
CA ARG A 12 -2.21 -1.63 5.11
C ARG A 12 -2.45 -0.36 5.92
N THR A 13 -2.73 -0.53 7.20
CA THR A 13 -2.81 0.57 8.18
C THR A 13 -1.87 0.24 9.32
N GLU A 14 -0.81 1.01 9.51
CA GLU A 14 0.13 0.81 10.62
C GLU A 14 0.41 2.12 11.37
N ALA A 15 0.65 2.04 12.67
CA ALA A 15 0.90 3.17 13.56
C ALA A 15 2.30 3.11 14.18
N GLY A 16 2.81 4.27 14.60
CA GLY A 16 4.04 4.36 15.42
C GLY A 16 5.31 3.96 14.66
N SER A 17 6.17 3.13 15.26
CA SER A 17 7.50 2.78 14.73
C SER A 17 7.50 2.07 13.36
N ARG A 18 6.36 1.51 12.93
CA ARG A 18 6.18 0.87 11.61
C ARG A 18 5.74 1.86 10.53
N ALA A 19 5.65 3.15 10.86
CA ALA A 19 5.44 4.21 9.90
C ALA A 19 6.58 4.35 8.89
N ASP A 20 7.80 3.89 9.23
CA ASP A 20 8.94 3.81 8.30
C ASP A 20 8.76 2.64 7.32
N GLU A 21 8.21 1.51 7.77
CA GLU A 21 7.89 0.35 6.93
C GLU A 21 6.86 0.70 5.86
N ILE A 22 5.83 1.49 6.20
CA ILE A 22 4.86 2.01 5.23
C ILE A 22 5.53 2.94 4.20
N ASP A 23 6.52 3.73 4.60
CA ASP A 23 7.24 4.63 3.68
C ASP A 23 8.11 3.84 2.70
N ARG A 24 8.85 2.83 3.20
CA ARG A 24 9.63 1.90 2.36
C ARG A 24 8.74 1.12 1.41
N LEU A 25 7.59 0.61 1.90
CA LEU A 25 6.62 -0.09 1.07
C LEU A 25 6.01 0.84 0.03
N HIS A 26 5.74 2.11 0.38
CA HIS A 26 5.27 3.13 -0.57
C HIS A 26 6.32 3.43 -1.65
N ALA A 27 7.58 3.57 -1.27
CA ALA A 27 8.70 3.73 -2.20
C ALA A 27 8.85 2.52 -3.12
N TYR A 28 8.74 1.30 -2.59
CA TYR A 28 8.78 0.07 -3.36
C TYR A 28 7.62 -0.02 -4.36
N PHE A 29 6.40 0.34 -3.95
CA PHE A 29 5.26 0.44 -4.85
C PHE A 29 5.48 1.48 -5.94
N LYS A 30 6.03 2.65 -5.60
CA LYS A 30 6.33 3.69 -6.58
C LYS A 30 7.38 3.25 -7.60
N THR A 31 8.44 2.56 -7.17
CA THR A 31 9.48 1.99 -8.06
C THR A 31 8.92 0.93 -9.01
N ASN A 32 7.94 0.15 -8.55
CA ASN A 32 7.24 -0.83 -9.37
C ASN A 32 6.11 -0.23 -10.24
N GLY A 33 5.98 1.10 -10.28
CA GLY A 33 4.99 1.82 -11.09
C GLY A 33 3.55 1.73 -10.55
N LEU A 34 3.38 1.34 -9.29
CA LEU A 34 2.08 1.08 -8.67
C LEU A 34 1.55 2.35 -8.01
N LYS A 35 0.35 2.79 -8.43
CA LYS A 35 -0.29 4.00 -7.88
C LYS A 35 -0.81 3.74 -6.47
N SER A 36 -0.04 4.21 -5.51
CA SER A 36 -0.32 4.08 -4.08
C SER A 36 -0.29 5.45 -3.40
N LYS A 37 -1.16 5.64 -2.40
CA LYS A 37 -1.32 6.86 -1.63
C LYS A 37 -1.23 6.53 -0.16
N VAL A 38 -0.27 7.11 0.53
CA VAL A 38 -0.22 7.07 2.00
C VAL A 38 -1.07 8.23 2.52
N THR A 39 -1.97 7.92 3.46
CA THR A 39 -2.76 8.89 4.21
C THR A 39 -2.34 8.79 5.66
N LEU A 40 -1.91 9.89 6.27
CA LEU A 40 -1.61 9.96 7.68
C LEU A 40 -2.85 10.45 8.42
N ASP A 41 -3.38 9.63 9.33
CA ASP A 41 -4.50 9.95 10.20
C ASP A 41 -3.98 9.92 11.65
N GLY A 42 -3.56 11.09 12.14
CA GLY A 42 -2.88 11.22 13.44
C GLY A 42 -1.59 10.40 13.52
N SER A 43 -1.57 9.39 14.38
CA SER A 43 -0.44 8.47 14.58
C SER A 43 -0.45 7.25 13.66
N LEU A 44 -1.45 7.12 12.78
CA LEU A 44 -1.66 5.98 11.89
C LEU A 44 -1.33 6.37 10.44
N LYS A 45 -0.42 5.65 9.79
CA LYS A 45 -0.21 5.71 8.34
C LYS A 45 -1.05 4.63 7.67
N ARG A 46 -1.92 5.04 6.75
CA ARG A 46 -2.80 4.17 5.97
C ARG A 46 -2.39 4.21 4.50
N LEU A 47 -1.88 3.09 4.00
CA LEU A 47 -1.52 2.92 2.60
C LEU A 47 -2.74 2.46 1.80
N HIS A 48 -3.14 3.29 0.84
CA HIS A 48 -4.19 3.01 -0.11
C HIS A 48 -3.58 2.67 -1.48
N VAL A 49 -4.06 1.61 -2.10
CA VAL A 49 -3.73 1.25 -3.48
C VAL A 49 -4.98 1.30 -4.33
N ARG A 50 -4.85 1.48 -5.64
CA ARG A 50 -6.00 1.42 -6.53
C ARG A 50 -6.50 -0.04 -6.60
N SER A 51 -7.81 -0.28 -6.57
CA SER A 51 -8.32 -1.67 -6.62
C SER A 51 -7.87 -2.43 -7.87
N ASN A 52 -7.64 -1.73 -8.99
CA ASN A 52 -7.10 -2.33 -10.21
C ASN A 52 -5.67 -2.87 -10.03
N ASP A 53 -4.91 -2.28 -9.11
CA ASP A 53 -3.55 -2.65 -8.80
C ASP A 53 -3.46 -3.45 -7.49
N GLU A 54 -4.59 -3.83 -6.88
CA GLU A 54 -4.64 -4.57 -5.61
C GLU A 54 -3.97 -5.95 -5.73
N ALA A 55 -4.25 -6.69 -6.80
CA ALA A 55 -3.64 -8.00 -7.02
C ALA A 55 -2.11 -7.89 -7.08
N ARG A 56 -1.59 -6.95 -7.88
CA ARG A 56 -0.16 -6.65 -7.94
C ARG A 56 0.38 -6.12 -6.61
N ALA A 57 -0.40 -5.28 -5.92
CA ALA A 57 0.01 -4.73 -4.64
C ALA A 57 0.20 -5.84 -3.59
N LYS A 58 -0.71 -6.82 -3.60
CA LYS A 58 -0.67 -7.98 -2.73
C LYS A 58 0.54 -8.86 -3.00
N GLU A 59 0.86 -9.10 -4.27
CA GLU A 59 2.04 -9.88 -4.66
C GLU A 59 3.34 -9.16 -4.27
N LEU A 60 3.46 -7.87 -4.60
CA LEU A 60 4.65 -7.06 -4.27
C LEU A 60 4.84 -6.89 -2.76
N ALA A 61 3.75 -6.71 -2.00
CA ALA A 61 3.83 -6.67 -0.55
C ALA A 61 4.20 -8.03 0.04
N ALA A 62 3.69 -9.13 -0.50
CA ALA A 62 4.07 -10.46 -0.06
C ALA A 62 5.54 -10.75 -0.38
N SER A 63 6.05 -10.32 -1.55
CA SER A 63 7.47 -10.40 -1.87
C SER A 63 8.33 -9.53 -0.96
N PHE A 64 7.88 -8.32 -0.64
CA PHE A 64 8.58 -7.41 0.28
C PHE A 64 8.61 -7.97 1.71
N ASP A 65 7.48 -8.50 2.20
CA ASP A 65 7.36 -9.12 3.53
C ASP A 65 8.23 -10.40 3.61
N ALA A 66 8.27 -11.20 2.54
CA ALA A 66 9.13 -12.39 2.45
C ALA A 66 10.63 -12.07 2.33
N GLU A 67 11.01 -10.96 1.69
CA GLU A 67 12.41 -10.49 1.61
C GLU A 67 12.89 -9.92 2.95
N HIS A 68 11.98 -9.32 3.71
CA HIS A 68 12.25 -8.68 5.00
C HIS A 68 11.89 -9.54 6.23
N SER A 69 11.58 -10.83 6.06
CA SER A 69 11.30 -11.79 7.14
C SER A 69 12.52 -12.55 7.65
#